data_AF-A0A519E081-F1
#
_entry.id   AF-A0A519E081-F1
#
_cell.length_a   1.000
_cell.length_b   1.000
_cell.length_c   1.000
_cell.angle_alpha   90.00
_cell.angle_beta   90.00
_cell.angle_gamma   90.00
#
_symmetry.space_group_name_H-M   'P 1'
#
loop_
_entity.id
_entity.type
_entity.pdbx_description
1 polymer ?
#
loop_
_entity_poly.entity_id
_entity_poly.type
_entity_poly.pdbx_seq_one_letter_code
_entity_poly.pdbx_strand_id
1 'polypeptide(L)'
;MPKAPTPPASASPKGTTASKTSSDAGPKAAARNTDSASSRAPSGDDGDLALKQAAETGAMAAAMPFNANKPGEHGFEAGVDPQPGITIEAPSRLPPASTLSERQTNDKVGTQAPEGRNATIAPLDRVRVDSSGQMLTTNQGVRIADNQNSLKAGPRGPVLLEDFILREKITHFDHERIPERIVHARGSAAHGFFECYDAITDL
;
A
#
# COMPACT_ATOMS: atom_id res chain seq x y z
N MET A 1 67.63 -19.07 -60.06
CA MET A 1 67.11 -17.69 -59.93
C MET A 1 65.90 -17.70 -58.99
N PRO A 2 65.74 -16.69 -58.12
CA PRO A 2 65.17 -16.83 -56.79
C PRO A 2 63.63 -16.82 -56.74
N LYS A 3 63.10 -17.59 -55.80
CA LYS A 3 61.68 -17.79 -55.49
C LYS A 3 61.12 -16.56 -54.77
N ALA A 4 60.12 -15.89 -55.37
CA ALA A 4 59.49 -14.70 -54.81
C ALA A 4 58.66 -15.04 -53.54
N PRO A 5 58.68 -14.17 -52.51
CA PRO A 5 58.00 -14.42 -51.24
C PRO A 5 56.49 -14.12 -51.29
N THR A 6 55.74 -14.96 -50.59
CA THR A 6 54.27 -14.99 -50.41
C THR A 6 53.74 -13.71 -49.73
N PRO A 7 52.58 -13.16 -50.13
CA PRO A 7 51.96 -12.00 -49.47
C PRO A 7 51.30 -12.38 -48.12
N PRO A 8 51.26 -11.47 -47.13
CA PRO A 8 50.65 -11.72 -45.82
C PRO A 8 49.10 -11.70 -45.87
N ALA A 9 48.49 -12.54 -45.03
CA ALA A 9 47.06 -12.79 -44.95
C ALA A 9 46.24 -11.57 -44.52
N SER A 10 45.07 -11.39 -45.16
CA SER A 10 44.07 -10.36 -44.88
C SER A 10 43.39 -10.57 -43.52
N ALA A 11 43.50 -9.59 -42.63
CA ALA A 11 42.74 -9.54 -41.38
C ALA A 11 41.25 -9.28 -41.67
N SER A 12 40.39 -10.23 -41.28
CA SER A 12 38.94 -10.09 -41.36
C SER A 12 38.41 -9.09 -40.32
N PRO A 13 37.38 -8.29 -40.62
CA PRO A 13 36.80 -7.37 -39.66
C PRO A 13 36.07 -8.15 -38.56
N LYS A 14 36.36 -7.82 -37.29
CA LYS A 14 35.62 -8.34 -36.12
C LYS A 14 34.15 -7.94 -36.26
N GLY A 15 33.30 -8.92 -36.48
CA GLY A 15 31.85 -8.77 -36.46
C GLY A 15 31.39 -8.22 -35.11
N THR A 16 30.58 -7.18 -35.18
CA THR A 16 29.86 -6.52 -34.10
C THR A 16 29.12 -7.56 -33.27
N THR A 17 29.50 -7.75 -32.01
CA THR A 17 28.68 -8.50 -31.05
C THR A 17 27.41 -7.71 -30.80
N ALA A 18 26.28 -8.25 -31.26
CA ALA A 18 24.96 -7.76 -30.91
C ALA A 18 24.87 -7.58 -29.38
N SER A 19 24.49 -6.38 -28.95
CA SER A 19 24.03 -6.11 -27.59
C SER A 19 22.89 -7.08 -27.28
N LYS A 20 23.14 -8.07 -26.42
CA LYS A 20 22.04 -8.80 -25.77
C LYS A 20 21.36 -7.80 -24.86
N THR A 21 20.14 -7.41 -25.22
CA THR A 21 19.19 -6.80 -24.29
C THR A 21 19.11 -7.68 -23.04
N SER A 22 19.67 -7.19 -21.93
CA SER A 22 19.54 -7.83 -20.63
C SER A 22 18.05 -7.86 -20.28
N SER A 23 17.54 -9.06 -20.07
CA SER A 23 16.15 -9.39 -19.79
C SER A 23 15.57 -8.64 -18.58
N ASP A 24 14.39 -8.03 -18.77
CA ASP A 24 13.49 -7.45 -17.74
C ASP A 24 12.97 -8.44 -16.66
N ALA A 25 13.56 -9.63 -16.56
CA ALA A 25 13.12 -10.67 -15.62
C ALA A 25 13.47 -10.32 -14.15
N GLY A 26 14.59 -9.63 -13.92
CA GLY A 26 15.06 -9.25 -12.57
C GLY A 26 14.10 -8.31 -11.83
N PRO A 27 13.69 -7.17 -12.42
CA PRO A 27 12.72 -6.26 -11.81
C PRO A 27 11.37 -6.93 -11.52
N LYS A 28 10.87 -7.77 -12.45
CA LYS A 28 9.58 -8.47 -12.35
C LYS A 28 9.54 -9.49 -11.22
N ALA A 29 10.64 -10.20 -10.97
CA ALA A 29 10.75 -11.14 -9.87
C ALA A 29 10.85 -10.41 -8.52
N ALA A 30 11.61 -9.31 -8.46
CA ALA A 30 11.79 -8.52 -7.25
C ALA A 30 10.49 -7.85 -6.78
N ALA A 31 9.67 -7.32 -7.69
CA ALA A 31 8.39 -6.70 -7.37
C ALA A 31 7.33 -7.68 -6.83
N ARG A 32 7.51 -8.99 -7.05
CA ARG A 32 6.62 -10.05 -6.56
C ARG A 32 7.09 -10.70 -5.26
N ASN A 33 8.31 -10.39 -4.81
CA ASN A 33 8.87 -10.98 -3.60
C ASN A 33 8.48 -10.14 -2.37
N THR A 34 7.84 -10.78 -1.40
CA THR A 34 7.36 -10.15 -0.15
C THR A 34 8.45 -10.05 0.92
N ASP A 35 9.50 -10.85 0.83
CA ASP A 35 10.46 -11.04 1.93
C ASP A 35 11.70 -10.16 1.78
N SER A 36 11.99 -9.69 0.56
CA SER A 36 13.17 -8.89 0.23
C SER A 36 12.93 -8.10 -1.06
N ALA A 37 12.08 -7.08 -0.98
CA ALA A 37 11.89 -6.13 -2.06
C ALA A 37 13.16 -5.28 -2.28
N SER A 38 13.40 -4.88 -3.53
CA SER A 38 14.50 -3.96 -3.89
C SER A 38 14.38 -2.63 -3.13
N SER A 39 15.49 -2.11 -2.61
CA SER A 39 15.55 -0.80 -1.95
C SER A 39 15.31 0.38 -2.93
N ARG A 40 15.41 0.12 -4.24
CA ARG A 40 15.16 1.11 -5.28
C ARG A 40 13.94 0.71 -6.10
N ALA A 41 13.06 1.68 -6.32
CA ALA A 41 11.88 1.51 -7.16
C ALA A 41 12.30 1.07 -8.58
N PRO A 42 11.61 0.08 -9.17
CA PRO A 42 11.89 -0.34 -10.54
C PRO A 42 11.59 0.81 -11.52
N SER A 43 12.39 0.90 -12.59
CA SER A 43 12.17 1.88 -13.66
C SER A 43 11.33 1.27 -14.78
N GLY A 44 10.13 1.83 -15.03
CA GLY A 44 9.27 1.46 -16.16
C GLY A 44 7.90 0.88 -15.78
N ASP A 45 6.91 1.08 -16.66
CA ASP A 45 5.57 0.47 -16.60
C ASP A 45 5.47 -0.54 -17.76
N ASP A 46 5.97 -1.75 -17.51
CA ASP A 46 5.99 -2.86 -18.47
C ASP A 46 4.60 -3.51 -18.68
N GLY A 47 3.51 -2.85 -18.25
CA GLY A 47 2.16 -3.41 -18.19
C GLY A 47 1.94 -4.41 -17.06
N ASP A 48 2.98 -4.67 -16.24
CA ASP A 48 2.91 -5.52 -15.06
C ASP A 48 2.46 -4.70 -13.85
N LEU A 49 1.29 -5.02 -13.29
CA LEU A 49 0.70 -4.31 -12.16
C LEU A 49 1.60 -4.33 -10.90
N ALA A 50 2.42 -5.38 -10.72
CA ALA A 50 3.37 -5.48 -9.61
C ALA A 50 4.51 -4.49 -9.74
N LEU A 51 5.06 -4.36 -10.95
CA LEU A 51 6.06 -3.35 -11.23
C LEU A 51 5.49 -1.95 -11.10
N LYS A 52 4.28 -1.73 -11.62
CA LYS A 52 3.59 -0.45 -11.55
C LYS A 52 3.32 -0.01 -10.11
N GLN A 53 2.77 -0.90 -9.27
CA GLN A 53 2.58 -0.61 -7.84
C GLN A 53 3.92 -0.28 -7.16
N ALA A 54 4.95 -1.09 -7.37
CA ALA A 54 6.25 -0.87 -6.75
C ALA A 54 6.88 0.48 -7.18
N ALA A 55 6.75 0.84 -8.46
CA ALA A 55 7.21 2.12 -8.98
C ALA A 55 6.42 3.30 -8.40
N GLU A 56 5.09 3.22 -8.37
CA GLU A 56 4.22 4.27 -7.83
C GLU A 56 4.40 4.44 -6.31
N THR A 57 4.54 3.36 -5.55
CA THR A 57 4.86 3.40 -4.11
C THR A 57 6.22 4.06 -3.87
N GLY A 58 7.22 3.73 -4.67
CA GLY A 58 8.53 4.36 -4.60
C GLY A 58 8.50 5.86 -4.93
N ALA A 59 7.74 6.26 -5.94
CA ALA A 59 7.54 7.66 -6.30
C ALA A 59 6.81 8.43 -5.18
N MET A 60 5.77 7.84 -4.59
CA MET A 60 5.04 8.43 -3.46
C MET A 60 5.94 8.63 -2.24
N ALA A 61 6.78 7.64 -1.91
CA ALA A 61 7.76 7.76 -0.83
C ALA A 61 8.81 8.84 -1.12
N ALA A 62 9.31 8.91 -2.35
CA ALA A 62 10.30 9.91 -2.76
C ALA A 62 9.73 11.35 -2.77
N ALA A 63 8.42 11.51 -2.95
CA ALA A 63 7.75 12.80 -2.92
C ALA A 63 7.71 13.45 -1.52
N MET A 64 7.96 12.69 -0.44
CA MET A 64 8.00 13.20 0.93
C MET A 64 9.32 12.86 1.63
N PRO A 65 10.43 13.51 1.25
CA PRO A 65 11.77 13.17 1.77
C PRO A 65 11.97 13.53 3.25
N PHE A 66 11.24 14.53 3.77
CA PHE A 66 11.25 14.90 5.18
C PHE A 66 9.88 15.47 5.59
N ASN A 67 9.60 15.44 6.89
CA ASN A 67 8.39 16.05 7.44
C ASN A 67 8.63 17.54 7.73
N ALA A 68 8.12 18.43 6.87
CA ALA A 68 8.25 19.87 7.06
C ALA A 68 7.45 20.40 8.27
N ASN A 69 6.44 19.67 8.74
CA ASN A 69 5.64 20.06 9.92
C ASN A 69 6.35 19.76 11.24
N LYS A 70 7.52 19.09 11.21
CA LYS A 70 8.26 18.67 12.41
C LYS A 70 8.51 19.80 13.43
N PRO A 71 8.88 21.03 13.03
CA PRO A 71 9.08 22.13 13.99
C PRO A 71 7.79 22.57 14.71
N GLY A 72 6.62 22.33 14.12
CA GLY A 72 5.31 22.69 14.68
C GLY A 72 4.70 21.63 15.60
N GLU A 73 5.38 20.51 15.87
CA GLU A 73 4.89 19.48 16.80
C GLU A 73 4.95 19.92 18.28
N HIS A 74 5.62 21.04 18.57
CA HIS A 74 5.82 21.53 19.93
C HIS A 74 5.44 23.01 20.03
N GLY A 75 5.05 23.42 21.23
CA GLY A 75 4.71 24.80 21.54
C GLY A 75 3.21 25.01 21.69
N PHE A 76 2.85 26.01 22.50
CA PHE A 76 1.47 26.30 22.84
C PHE A 76 0.67 26.72 21.60
N GLU A 77 1.21 27.62 20.78
CA GLU A 77 0.53 28.17 19.60
C GLU A 77 0.13 27.08 18.59
N ALA A 78 1.04 26.14 18.29
CA ALA A 78 0.75 25.03 17.40
C ALA A 78 -0.21 23.99 17.99
N GLY A 79 -0.32 23.91 19.32
CA GLY A 79 -1.31 23.08 20.01
C GLY A 79 -2.73 23.67 19.99
N VAL A 80 -2.86 24.99 19.84
CA VAL A 80 -4.17 25.66 19.73
C VAL A 80 -4.76 25.49 18.32
N ASP A 81 -3.93 25.58 17.28
CA ASP A 81 -4.34 25.38 15.89
C ASP A 81 -3.43 24.36 15.17
N PRO A 82 -3.75 23.06 15.27
CA PRO A 82 -2.91 22.01 14.73
C PRO A 82 -2.91 22.03 13.21
N GLN A 83 -1.71 22.12 12.63
CA GLN A 83 -1.55 22.09 11.19
C GLN A 83 -1.87 20.71 10.63
N PRO A 84 -2.60 20.62 9.50
CA PRO A 84 -2.83 19.34 8.85
C PRO A 84 -1.50 18.69 8.45
N GLY A 85 -1.42 17.37 8.60
CA GLY A 85 -0.26 16.60 8.13
C GLY A 85 -0.08 16.77 6.63
N ILE A 86 1.18 16.89 6.18
CA ILE A 86 1.49 16.86 4.76
C ILE A 86 1.20 15.45 4.23
N THR A 87 0.39 15.38 3.18
CA THR A 87 0.05 14.13 2.49
C THR A 87 0.42 14.23 1.03
N ILE A 88 0.76 13.10 0.42
CA ILE A 88 0.93 12.96 -1.03
C ILE A 88 -0.25 12.15 -1.56
N GLU A 89 -0.95 12.68 -2.55
CA GLU A 89 -2.02 11.96 -3.23
C GLU A 89 -1.41 10.80 -4.03
N ALA A 90 -1.95 9.60 -3.83
CA ALA A 90 -1.49 8.43 -4.57
C ALA A 90 -1.86 8.60 -6.05
N PRO A 91 -0.94 8.34 -7.00
CA PRO A 91 -1.21 8.51 -8.43
C PRO A 91 -2.25 7.52 -8.96
N SER A 92 -2.50 6.43 -8.24
CA SER A 92 -3.56 5.47 -8.53
C SER A 92 -4.00 4.72 -7.27
N ARG A 93 -4.94 3.79 -7.42
CA ARG A 93 -5.35 2.86 -6.36
C ARG A 93 -4.34 1.75 -6.06
N LEU A 94 -3.28 1.62 -6.85
CA LEU A 94 -2.32 0.53 -6.71
C LEU A 94 -1.47 0.66 -5.44
N PRO A 95 -0.85 1.81 -5.10
CA PRO A 95 -0.01 1.92 -3.91
C PRO A 95 -0.68 1.49 -2.59
N PRO A 96 -1.95 1.85 -2.30
CA PRO A 96 -2.62 1.38 -1.08
C PRO A 96 -3.21 -0.05 -1.19
N ALA A 97 -3.13 -0.71 -2.34
CA ALA A 97 -3.72 -2.04 -2.51
C ALA A 97 -2.92 -3.13 -1.77
N SER A 98 -3.61 -3.92 -0.94
CA SER A 98 -2.98 -5.03 -0.20
C SER A 98 -2.67 -6.25 -1.07
N THR A 99 -3.32 -6.42 -2.22
CA THR A 99 -3.13 -7.57 -3.12
C THR A 99 -3.26 -7.12 -4.57
N LEU A 100 -2.27 -7.49 -5.39
CA LEU A 100 -2.29 -7.28 -6.85
C LEU A 100 -2.73 -8.52 -7.63
N SER A 101 -2.94 -9.63 -6.94
CA SER A 101 -2.80 -10.97 -7.53
C SER A 101 -4.06 -11.52 -8.21
N GLU A 102 -5.23 -10.89 -8.10
CA GLU A 102 -6.41 -11.41 -8.77
C GLU A 102 -7.21 -10.33 -9.49
N ARG A 103 -7.20 -10.46 -10.83
CA ARG A 103 -8.29 -10.00 -11.68
C ARG A 103 -8.99 -11.25 -12.21
N GLN A 104 -10.08 -11.66 -11.57
CA GLN A 104 -10.98 -12.70 -12.08
C GLN A 104 -12.15 -12.02 -12.81
N THR A 105 -11.87 -11.34 -13.91
CA THR A 105 -12.92 -10.98 -14.87
C THR A 105 -12.83 -11.98 -16.01
N ASN A 106 -13.79 -12.87 -16.10
CA ASN A 106 -14.04 -13.69 -17.28
C ASN A 106 -15.49 -13.47 -17.72
N ASP A 107 -15.84 -13.94 -18.93
CA ASP A 107 -17.18 -13.77 -19.50
C ASP A 107 -18.30 -14.36 -18.62
N LYS A 108 -17.97 -15.26 -17.69
CA LYS A 108 -18.90 -15.92 -16.76
C LYS A 108 -19.09 -15.14 -15.45
N VAL A 109 -18.11 -14.37 -14.96
CA VAL A 109 -18.22 -13.61 -13.68
C VAL A 109 -18.78 -12.20 -13.87
N GLY A 110 -18.96 -11.75 -15.12
CA GLY A 110 -19.44 -10.41 -15.43
C GLY A 110 -18.46 -9.29 -15.01
N THR A 111 -18.98 -8.07 -14.87
CA THR A 111 -18.20 -6.92 -14.40
C THR A 111 -17.92 -7.00 -12.89
N GLN A 112 -16.85 -6.33 -12.45
CA GLN A 112 -16.51 -6.18 -11.03
C GLN A 112 -17.75 -5.77 -10.20
N ALA A 113 -18.01 -6.48 -9.10
CA ALA A 113 -19.11 -6.14 -8.21
C ALA A 113 -18.95 -4.71 -7.67
N PRO A 114 -20.02 -3.89 -7.63
CA PRO A 114 -19.97 -2.56 -7.01
C PRO A 114 -19.51 -2.69 -5.57
N GLU A 115 -18.55 -1.86 -5.17
CA GLU A 115 -17.95 -1.94 -3.84
C GLU A 115 -18.99 -1.79 -2.73
N GLY A 116 -19.12 -2.82 -1.87
CA GLY A 116 -19.97 -2.77 -0.68
C GLY A 116 -21.40 -3.23 -0.80
N ARG A 117 -21.75 -3.82 -1.93
CA ARG A 117 -23.06 -4.44 -2.06
C ARG A 117 -22.97 -5.90 -1.58
N ASN A 118 -23.45 -6.14 -0.37
CA ASN A 118 -23.77 -7.49 0.08
C ASN A 118 -25.16 -7.85 -0.49
N ALA A 119 -25.26 -8.85 -1.36
CA ALA A 119 -26.52 -9.23 -1.98
C ALA A 119 -27.55 -9.82 -0.99
N THR A 120 -27.10 -10.22 0.20
CA THR A 120 -27.90 -10.92 1.23
C THR A 120 -28.29 -10.00 2.40
N ILE A 121 -27.75 -8.78 2.51
CA ILE A 121 -27.99 -7.82 3.62
C ILE A 121 -28.27 -6.41 3.05
N ALA A 122 -28.78 -5.50 3.87
CA ALA A 122 -28.78 -4.05 3.60
C ALA A 122 -27.36 -3.51 3.26
N PRO A 123 -27.24 -2.37 2.55
CA PRO A 123 -25.95 -1.77 2.23
C PRO A 123 -25.16 -1.44 3.50
N LEU A 124 -23.87 -1.78 3.51
CA LEU A 124 -22.95 -1.49 4.63
C LEU A 124 -22.54 -0.02 4.71
N ASP A 125 -22.98 0.80 3.75
CA ASP A 125 -22.62 2.21 3.63
C ASP A 125 -22.93 3.03 4.89
N ARG A 126 -23.97 2.67 5.64
CA ARG A 126 -24.32 3.32 6.92
C ARG A 126 -23.20 3.27 7.97
N VAL A 127 -22.37 2.22 7.95
CA VAL A 127 -21.32 1.98 8.96
C VAL A 127 -19.92 2.09 8.37
N ARG A 128 -19.80 2.55 7.12
CA ARG A 128 -18.52 2.87 6.50
C ARG A 128 -18.10 4.28 6.89
N VAL A 129 -16.81 4.44 7.11
CA VAL A 129 -16.19 5.73 7.41
C VAL A 129 -15.11 5.98 6.36
N ASP A 130 -15.21 7.11 5.67
CA ASP A 130 -14.16 7.63 4.80
C ASP A 130 -13.37 8.69 5.57
N SER A 131 -12.07 8.43 5.76
CA SER A 131 -11.16 9.33 6.49
C SER A 131 -10.51 10.37 5.57
N SER A 132 -10.76 10.31 4.26
CA SER A 132 -10.13 11.20 3.28
C SER A 132 -10.50 12.67 3.55
N GLY A 133 -9.48 13.51 3.76
CA GLY A 133 -9.65 14.93 4.07
C GLY A 133 -10.24 15.23 5.46
N GLN A 134 -10.41 14.21 6.32
CA GLN A 134 -10.92 14.40 7.67
C GLN A 134 -9.79 14.68 8.66
N MET A 135 -10.09 15.48 9.70
CA MET A 135 -9.17 15.69 10.81
C MET A 135 -9.19 14.49 11.76
N LEU A 136 -8.03 14.17 12.35
CA LEU A 136 -7.95 13.18 13.40
C LEU A 136 -8.69 13.67 14.65
N THR A 137 -9.56 12.83 15.20
CA THR A 137 -10.41 13.14 16.35
C THR A 137 -10.40 12.00 17.36
N THR A 138 -10.84 12.31 18.59
CA THR A 138 -11.23 11.32 19.59
C THR A 138 -12.56 10.66 19.19
N ASN A 139 -12.93 9.58 19.88
CA ASN A 139 -14.22 8.90 19.70
C ASN A 139 -15.42 9.81 20.02
N GLN A 140 -15.20 10.89 20.79
CA GLN A 140 -16.21 11.92 21.09
C GLN A 140 -16.22 13.09 20.09
N GLY A 141 -15.42 13.01 19.02
CA GLY A 141 -15.34 14.04 17.98
C GLY A 141 -14.46 15.25 18.33
N VAL A 142 -13.66 15.17 19.40
CA VAL A 142 -12.73 16.25 19.76
C VAL A 142 -11.50 16.16 18.85
N ARG A 143 -11.15 17.25 18.18
CA ARG A 143 -9.97 17.31 17.29
C ARG A 143 -8.69 17.07 18.09
N ILE A 144 -7.82 16.22 17.58
CA ILE A 144 -6.53 15.91 18.19
C ILE A 144 -5.47 16.80 17.55
N ALA A 145 -4.80 17.61 18.36
CA ALA A 145 -3.75 18.50 17.89
C ALA A 145 -2.41 17.79 17.67
N ASP A 146 -1.98 17.05 18.68
CA ASP A 146 -0.73 16.28 18.66
C ASP A 146 -1.03 14.81 19.02
N ASN A 147 -0.72 13.91 18.10
CA ASN A 147 -0.88 12.45 18.28
C ASN A 147 0.47 11.73 18.45
N GLN A 148 1.55 12.48 18.64
CA GLN A 148 2.92 11.98 18.79
C GLN A 148 3.38 12.01 20.24
N ASN A 149 2.82 12.89 21.06
CA ASN A 149 3.24 13.10 22.45
C ASN A 149 2.10 12.88 23.44
N SER A 150 2.49 12.49 24.66
CA SER A 150 1.62 12.55 25.85
C SER A 150 1.73 13.90 26.53
N LEU A 151 0.65 14.33 27.18
CA LEU A 151 0.65 15.51 28.04
C LEU A 151 1.49 15.24 29.31
N LYS A 152 2.45 16.11 29.56
CA LYS A 152 3.44 15.96 30.65
C LYS A 152 3.62 17.27 31.43
N ALA A 153 4.04 17.16 32.69
CA ALA A 153 4.49 18.30 33.50
C ALA A 153 5.88 18.81 33.03
N GLY A 154 5.90 19.47 31.87
CA GLY A 154 7.12 19.92 31.18
C GLY A 154 7.68 18.88 30.19
N PRO A 155 8.61 19.26 29.31
CA PRO A 155 9.04 18.41 28.18
C PRO A 155 9.60 17.04 28.56
N ARG A 156 10.27 16.96 29.73
CA ARG A 156 10.86 15.73 30.29
C ARG A 156 10.27 15.35 31.65
N GLY A 157 9.08 15.85 31.95
CA GLY A 157 8.36 15.55 33.19
C GLY A 157 7.52 14.27 33.11
N PRO A 158 6.85 13.90 34.22
CA PRO A 158 5.90 12.79 34.25
C PRO A 158 4.65 13.09 33.40
N VAL A 159 4.00 12.02 32.92
CA VAL A 159 2.71 12.09 32.21
C VAL A 159 1.58 12.42 33.18
N LEU A 160 0.64 13.25 32.75
CA LEU A 160 -0.50 13.67 33.57
C LEU A 160 -1.73 12.78 33.33
N LEU A 161 -2.47 12.49 34.41
CA LEU A 161 -3.69 11.66 34.34
C LEU A 161 -4.87 12.36 33.65
N GLU A 162 -4.81 13.68 33.55
CA GLU A 162 -5.82 14.50 32.85
C GLU A 162 -5.73 14.38 31.32
N ASP A 163 -4.72 13.70 30.79
CA ASP A 163 -4.61 13.37 29.37
C ASP A 163 -5.67 12.34 28.96
N PHE A 164 -6.88 12.82 28.67
CA PHE A 164 -7.98 11.96 28.25
C PHE A 164 -7.78 11.40 26.84
N ILE A 165 -7.02 12.07 25.96
CA ILE A 165 -6.74 11.61 24.59
C ILE A 165 -5.86 10.36 24.64
N LEU A 166 -4.74 10.43 25.39
CA LEU A 166 -3.88 9.28 25.61
C LEU A 166 -4.64 8.11 26.22
N ARG A 167 -5.40 8.39 27.28
CA ARG A 167 -6.17 7.35 27.99
C ARG A 167 -7.19 6.70 27.09
N GLU A 168 -7.96 7.47 26.33
CA GLU A 168 -8.96 6.93 25.40
C GLU A 168 -8.31 6.03 24.35
N LYS A 169 -7.22 6.51 23.72
CA LYS A 169 -6.49 5.76 22.68
C LYS A 169 -5.94 4.44 23.20
N ILE A 170 -5.27 4.45 24.36
CA ILE A 170 -4.69 3.24 24.96
C ILE A 170 -5.79 2.32 25.50
N THR A 171 -6.87 2.86 26.07
CA THR A 171 -8.00 2.04 26.52
C THR A 171 -8.63 1.29 25.35
N HIS A 172 -8.81 1.94 24.20
CA HIS A 172 -9.32 1.25 23.02
C HIS A 172 -8.36 0.14 22.56
N PHE A 173 -7.05 0.42 22.52
CA PHE A 173 -6.01 -0.55 22.17
C PHE A 173 -6.00 -1.79 23.10
N ASP A 174 -6.04 -1.56 24.42
CA ASP A 174 -6.03 -2.62 25.44
C ASP A 174 -7.20 -3.60 25.30
N HIS A 175 -8.29 -3.16 24.65
CA HIS A 175 -9.53 -3.94 24.48
C HIS A 175 -9.82 -4.32 23.01
N GLU A 176 -8.81 -4.30 22.12
CA GLU A 176 -8.99 -4.69 20.72
C GLU A 176 -9.30 -6.18 20.51
N ARG A 177 -8.85 -7.04 21.44
CA ARG A 177 -9.00 -8.49 21.31
C ARG A 177 -10.33 -8.95 21.88
N ILE A 178 -11.07 -9.69 21.05
CA ILE A 178 -12.27 -10.44 21.45
C ILE A 178 -11.97 -11.94 21.41
N PRO A 179 -12.69 -12.78 22.16
CA PRO A 179 -12.53 -14.23 22.07
C PRO A 179 -12.69 -14.73 20.63
N GLU A 180 -11.78 -15.62 20.22
CA GLU A 180 -11.85 -16.28 18.92
C GLU A 180 -12.90 -17.39 18.91
N ARG A 181 -13.26 -17.88 17.71
CA ARG A 181 -14.15 -19.04 17.57
C ARG A 181 -13.48 -20.28 18.15
N ILE A 182 -14.24 -21.09 18.89
CA ILE A 182 -13.76 -22.34 19.53
C ILE A 182 -13.04 -23.26 18.53
N VAL A 183 -13.58 -23.35 17.31
CA VAL A 183 -12.98 -24.07 16.18
C VAL A 183 -13.03 -23.17 14.94
N HIS A 184 -12.16 -23.44 13.96
CA HIS A 184 -11.98 -22.61 12.76
C HIS A 184 -11.64 -21.14 13.07
N ALA A 185 -10.78 -20.90 14.08
CA ALA A 185 -10.30 -19.58 14.45
C ALA A 185 -9.55 -18.89 13.29
N ARG A 186 -8.76 -19.65 12.53
CA ARG A 186 -8.07 -19.17 11.32
C ARG A 186 -8.93 -19.37 10.09
N GLY A 187 -9.36 -18.27 9.46
CA GLY A 187 -10.08 -18.27 8.20
C GLY A 187 -10.07 -16.90 7.53
N SER A 188 -10.29 -16.89 6.22
CA SER A 188 -10.46 -15.69 5.40
C SER A 188 -11.83 -15.73 4.73
N ALA A 189 -12.46 -14.58 4.51
CA ALA A 189 -13.82 -14.49 3.96
C ALA A 189 -13.89 -13.49 2.80
N ALA A 190 -14.82 -13.72 1.87
CA ALA A 190 -15.17 -12.82 0.78
C ALA A 190 -16.70 -12.75 0.62
N HIS A 191 -17.22 -11.61 0.19
CA HIS A 191 -18.62 -11.47 -0.21
C HIS A 191 -18.81 -11.96 -1.65
N GLY A 192 -19.98 -12.51 -1.95
CA GLY A 192 -20.36 -12.97 -3.28
C GLY A 192 -21.86 -13.19 -3.38
N PHE A 193 -22.31 -13.79 -4.47
CA PHE A 193 -23.69 -14.23 -4.66
C PHE A 193 -23.70 -15.67 -5.19
N PHE A 194 -24.81 -16.37 -4.96
CA PHE A 194 -25.05 -17.70 -5.51
C PHE A 194 -26.18 -17.60 -6.54
N GLU A 195 -25.99 -18.24 -7.69
CA GLU A 195 -26.99 -18.36 -8.75
C GLU A 195 -27.14 -19.84 -9.12
N CYS A 196 -28.37 -20.33 -9.09
CA CYS A 196 -28.67 -21.69 -9.50
C CYS A 196 -28.86 -21.73 -11.02
N TYR A 197 -28.38 -22.78 -11.68
CA TYR A 197 -28.50 -22.90 -13.13
C TYR A 197 -29.94 -23.13 -13.58
N ASP A 198 -30.66 -24.02 -12.90
CA ASP A 198 -32.06 -24.36 -13.14
C ASP A 198 -32.74 -24.64 -11.81
N ALA A 199 -34.07 -24.47 -11.75
CA ALA A 199 -34.83 -24.77 -10.54
C ALA A 199 -34.79 -26.28 -10.24
N ILE A 200 -34.44 -26.64 -9.01
CA ILE A 200 -34.41 -28.03 -8.54
C ILE A 200 -35.61 -28.26 -7.61
N THR A 201 -36.81 -28.35 -8.18
CA THR A 201 -38.07 -28.46 -7.42
C THR A 201 -38.43 -29.89 -7.02
N ASP A 202 -37.79 -30.88 -7.63
CA ASP A 202 -38.18 -32.29 -7.54
C ASP A 202 -37.30 -33.10 -6.54
N LEU A 203 -36.39 -32.42 -5.83
CA LEU A 203 -35.65 -32.92 -4.66
C LEU A 203 -36.18 -32.26 -3.38
#